data_AF-A0A7V9D1K8-F1
#
_entry.id   AF-A0A7V9D1K8-F1
#
_cell.length_a   1.000
_cell.length_b   1.000
_cell.length_c   1.000
_cell.angle_alpha   90.00
_cell.angle_beta   90.00
_cell.angle_gamma   90.00
#
_symmetry.space_group_name_H-M   'P 1'
#
loop_
_entity.id
_entity.type
_entity.pdbx_description
1 polymer ?
#
loop_
_entity_poly.entity_id
_entity_poly.type
_entity_poly.pdbx_seq_one_letter_code
_entity_poly.pdbx_strand_id
1 'polypeptide(L)'
;MLNAALFRDHRSQLAKLVLLMCGLYFALAFTGQAWKARGLGERLAAERAVLAEQQAVNARLQARVDFLNGPGYEKYVERTARDQLGMTKPGDVSLFIVPDANAPKVEPSVPLPHRERKPVAAAPAQPVWRQWVAIFLP
;
A
#
# COMPACT_ATOMS: atom_id res chain seq x y z
N MET A 1 -62.90 -62.92 25.35
CA MET A 1 -62.94 -61.63 24.62
C MET A 1 -62.24 -60.47 25.35
N LEU A 2 -61.68 -60.64 26.57
CA LEU A 2 -61.07 -59.54 27.33
C LEU A 2 -59.65 -59.11 26.90
N ASN A 3 -58.91 -59.92 26.15
CA ASN A 3 -57.50 -59.61 25.84
C ASN A 3 -57.33 -58.50 24.77
N ALA A 4 -58.31 -58.31 23.88
CA ALA A 4 -58.15 -57.38 22.75
C ALA A 4 -58.15 -55.89 23.12
N ALA A 5 -58.75 -55.51 24.27
CA ALA A 5 -58.79 -54.13 24.74
C ALA A 5 -57.46 -53.70 25.39
N LEU A 6 -56.89 -54.54 26.26
CA LEU A 6 -55.58 -54.28 26.88
C LEU A 6 -54.46 -54.17 25.84
N PHE A 7 -54.44 -55.05 24.84
CA PHE A 7 -53.46 -54.95 23.74
C PHE A 7 -53.66 -53.69 22.89
N ARG A 8 -54.87 -53.16 22.77
CA ARG A 8 -55.16 -51.93 22.01
C ARG A 8 -54.67 -50.68 22.74
N ASP A 9 -54.89 -50.61 24.04
CA ASP A 9 -54.41 -49.51 24.87
C ASP A 9 -52.88 -49.48 24.95
N HIS A 10 -52.24 -50.64 25.16
CA HIS A 10 -50.77 -50.73 25.14
C HIS A 10 -50.17 -50.40 23.77
N ARG A 11 -50.81 -50.79 22.66
CA ARG A 11 -50.38 -50.40 21.30
C ARG A 11 -50.43 -48.88 21.11
N SER A 12 -51.48 -48.22 21.62
CA SER A 12 -51.62 -46.76 21.54
C SER A 12 -50.61 -46.02 22.43
N GLN A 13 -50.29 -46.57 23.60
CA GLN A 13 -49.27 -46.05 24.51
C GLN A 13 -47.87 -46.21 23.91
N LEU A 14 -47.55 -47.37 23.35
CA LEU A 14 -46.29 -47.61 22.64
C LEU A 14 -46.16 -46.69 21.43
N ALA A 15 -47.22 -46.48 20.65
CA ALA A 15 -47.20 -45.55 19.52
C ALA A 15 -46.91 -44.11 19.96
N LYS A 16 -47.53 -43.64 21.05
CA LYS A 16 -47.25 -42.30 21.62
C LYS A 16 -45.81 -42.19 22.12
N LEU A 17 -45.30 -43.22 22.77
CA LEU A 17 -43.93 -43.24 23.32
C LEU A 17 -42.89 -43.24 22.19
N VAL A 18 -43.12 -44.02 21.13
CA VAL A 18 -42.30 -44.01 19.91
C VAL A 18 -42.35 -42.67 19.20
N LEU A 19 -43.55 -42.05 19.08
CA LEU A 19 -43.69 -40.72 18.48
C LEU A 19 -42.92 -39.67 19.29
N LEU A 20 -43.00 -39.71 20.63
CA LEU A 20 -42.30 -38.81 21.52
C LEU A 20 -40.79 -39.00 21.44
N MET A 21 -40.31 -40.25 21.41
CA MET A 21 -38.90 -40.58 21.19
C MET A 21 -38.40 -40.11 19.83
N CYS A 22 -39.19 -40.28 18.78
CA CYS A 22 -38.85 -39.83 17.43
C CYS A 22 -38.81 -38.29 17.36
N GLY A 23 -39.77 -37.61 17.98
CA GLY A 23 -39.78 -36.14 18.08
C GLY A 23 -38.57 -35.61 18.86
N LEU A 24 -38.22 -36.26 19.97
CA LEU A 24 -37.04 -35.90 20.77
C LEU A 24 -35.73 -36.14 20.00
N TYR A 25 -35.64 -37.26 19.29
CA TYR A 25 -34.51 -37.58 18.42
C TYR A 25 -34.35 -36.52 17.31
N PHE A 26 -35.44 -36.16 16.63
CA PHE A 26 -35.42 -35.11 15.61
C PHE A 26 -35.01 -33.76 16.18
N ALA A 27 -35.53 -33.38 17.35
CA ALA A 27 -35.16 -32.13 18.01
C ALA A 27 -33.67 -32.08 18.37
N LEU A 28 -33.12 -33.16 18.92
CA LEU A 28 -31.69 -33.28 19.23
C LEU A 28 -30.82 -33.23 17.96
N ALA A 29 -31.22 -33.95 16.91
CA ALA A 29 -30.52 -33.97 15.63
C ALA A 29 -30.50 -32.58 14.96
N PHE A 30 -31.64 -31.87 14.96
CA PHE A 30 -31.74 -30.51 14.43
C PHE A 30 -30.90 -29.51 15.22
N THR A 31 -30.86 -29.66 16.54
CA THR A 31 -30.05 -28.79 17.41
C THR A 31 -28.56 -28.97 17.10
N GLY A 32 -28.07 -30.19 16.92
CA GLY A 32 -26.67 -30.44 16.56
C GLY A 32 -26.27 -29.91 15.18
N GLN A 33 -27.18 -29.96 14.19
CA GLN A 33 -26.95 -29.42 12.85
C GLN A 33 -26.94 -27.89 12.81
N ALA A 34 -27.86 -27.24 13.51
CA ALA A 34 -27.94 -25.77 13.56
C ALA A 34 -26.69 -25.14 14.18
N TRP A 35 -26.07 -25.82 15.16
CA TRP A 35 -24.84 -25.36 15.81
C TRP A 35 -23.61 -25.53 14.91
N LYS A 36 -23.52 -26.64 14.15
CA LYS A 36 -22.45 -26.86 13.16
C LYS A 36 -22.46 -25.82 12.04
N ALA A 37 -23.65 -25.43 11.58
CA ALA A 37 -23.79 -24.40 10.54
C ALA A 37 -23.27 -23.03 10.99
N ARG A 38 -23.45 -22.67 12.27
CA ARG A 38 -22.91 -21.40 12.82
C ARG A 38 -21.38 -21.43 12.98
N GLY A 39 -20.80 -22.55 13.41
CA GLY A 39 -19.35 -22.68 13.54
C GLY A 39 -18.57 -22.63 12.22
N LEU A 40 -19.22 -22.96 11.09
CA LEU A 40 -18.61 -22.86 9.75
C LEU A 40 -18.55 -21.40 9.25
N GLY A 41 -19.54 -20.58 9.59
CA GLY A 41 -19.58 -19.16 9.18
C GLY A 41 -18.46 -18.33 9.80
N GLU A 42 -18.17 -18.54 11.08
CA GLU A 42 -17.10 -17.80 11.78
C GLU A 42 -15.71 -18.15 11.26
N ARG A 43 -15.46 -19.43 10.95
CA ARG A 43 -14.19 -19.87 10.36
C ARG A 43 -13.98 -19.30 8.96
N LEU A 44 -15.03 -19.26 8.14
CA LEU A 44 -15.02 -18.62 6.82
C LEU A 44 -14.79 -17.11 6.90
N ALA A 45 -15.34 -16.44 7.90
CA ALA A 45 -15.11 -15.01 8.11
C ALA A 45 -13.67 -14.71 8.53
N ALA A 46 -13.11 -15.50 9.45
CA ALA A 46 -11.73 -15.36 9.88
C ALA A 46 -10.73 -15.62 8.74
N GLU A 47 -10.91 -16.70 7.98
CA GLU A 47 -10.08 -17.02 6.81
C GLU A 47 -10.13 -15.93 5.74
N ARG A 48 -11.32 -15.39 5.46
CA ARG A 48 -11.48 -14.28 4.50
C ARG A 48 -10.79 -13.01 4.96
N ALA A 49 -10.80 -12.71 6.26
CA ALA A 49 -10.11 -11.54 6.81
C ALA A 49 -8.58 -11.65 6.62
N VAL A 50 -8.02 -12.83 6.89
CA VAL A 50 -6.59 -13.10 6.70
C VAL A 50 -6.20 -12.99 5.22
N LEU A 51 -7.01 -13.54 4.31
CA LEU A 51 -6.76 -13.42 2.87
C LEU A 51 -6.82 -11.97 2.39
N ALA A 52 -7.78 -11.19 2.88
CA ALA A 52 -7.91 -9.77 2.53
C ALA A 52 -6.69 -8.96 3.01
N GLU A 53 -6.20 -9.22 4.23
CA GLU A 53 -4.99 -8.59 4.76
C GLU A 53 -3.75 -8.93 3.91
N GLN A 54 -3.56 -10.22 3.60
CA GLN A 54 -2.43 -10.66 2.78
C GLN A 54 -2.46 -10.06 1.37
N GLN A 55 -3.65 -9.95 0.76
CA GLN A 55 -3.81 -9.30 -0.54
C GLN A 55 -3.47 -7.81 -0.49
N ALA A 56 -3.88 -7.10 0.56
CA ALA A 56 -3.56 -5.69 0.75
C ALA A 56 -2.05 -5.47 0.91
N VAL A 57 -1.37 -6.35 1.67
CA VAL A 57 0.09 -6.31 1.84
C VAL A 57 0.78 -6.57 0.50
N ASN A 58 0.38 -7.61 -0.22
CA ASN A 58 0.95 -7.91 -1.54
C ASN A 58 0.78 -6.77 -2.53
N ALA A 59 -0.43 -6.18 -2.61
CA ALA A 59 -0.67 -5.04 -3.50
C ALA A 59 0.24 -3.85 -3.15
N ARG A 60 0.46 -3.57 -1.86
CA ARG A 60 1.36 -2.52 -1.41
C ARG A 60 2.82 -2.82 -1.77
N LEU A 61 3.26 -4.06 -1.59
CA LEU A 61 4.62 -4.48 -1.94
C LEU A 61 4.85 -4.39 -3.45
N GLN A 62 3.88 -4.86 -4.25
CA GLN A 62 3.95 -4.80 -5.69
C GLN A 62 4.06 -3.35 -6.19
N ALA A 63 3.22 -2.45 -5.68
CA ALA A 63 3.30 -1.03 -6.02
C ALA A 63 4.67 -0.42 -5.68
N ARG A 64 5.32 -0.88 -4.60
CA ARG A 64 6.66 -0.43 -4.23
C ARG A 64 7.71 -0.96 -5.21
N VAL A 65 7.61 -2.22 -5.60
CA VAL A 65 8.49 -2.83 -6.60
C VAL A 65 8.34 -2.13 -7.95
N ASP A 66 7.11 -1.88 -8.40
CA ASP A 66 6.84 -1.22 -9.67
C ASP A 66 7.41 0.20 -9.70
N PHE A 67 7.34 0.93 -8.58
CA PHE A 67 7.97 2.24 -8.44
C PHE A 67 9.51 2.17 -8.57
N LEU A 68 10.14 1.19 -7.91
CA LEU A 68 11.59 1.02 -7.92
C LEU A 68 12.13 0.44 -9.24
N ASN A 69 11.33 -0.36 -9.95
CA ASN A 69 11.69 -0.91 -11.25
C ASN A 69 11.38 0.04 -12.42
N GLY A 70 10.80 1.21 -12.12
CA GLY A 70 10.48 2.19 -13.15
C GLY A 70 11.72 2.82 -13.79
N PRO A 71 11.65 3.23 -15.07
CA PRO A 71 12.77 3.87 -15.78
C PRO A 71 13.23 5.19 -15.13
N GLY A 72 12.35 5.84 -14.34
CA GLY A 72 12.69 7.03 -13.56
C GLY A 72 13.62 6.73 -12.39
N TYR A 73 13.44 5.60 -11.70
CA TYR A 73 14.30 5.20 -10.58
C TYR A 73 15.69 4.80 -11.07
N GLU A 74 15.77 4.04 -12.17
CA GLU A 74 17.05 3.69 -12.80
C GLU A 74 17.87 4.94 -13.17
N LYS A 75 17.22 5.96 -13.76
CA LYS A 75 17.86 7.22 -14.12
C LYS A 75 18.32 8.02 -12.89
N TYR A 76 17.57 7.97 -11.78
CA TYR A 76 17.98 8.58 -10.52
C TYR A 76 19.21 7.88 -9.91
N VAL A 77 19.22 6.54 -9.92
CA VAL A 77 20.38 5.75 -9.47
C VAL A 77 21.60 6.04 -10.34
N GLU A 78 21.44 6.10 -11.66
CA GLU A 78 22.51 6.41 -12.60
C GLU A 78 23.10 7.81 -12.37
N ARG A 79 22.25 8.83 -12.14
CA ARG A 79 22.72 10.17 -11.77
C ARG A 79 23.52 10.13 -10.46
N THR A 80 22.98 9.50 -9.43
CA THR A 80 23.62 9.42 -8.11
C THR A 80 24.96 8.68 -8.19
N ALA A 81 25.03 7.58 -8.95
CA ALA A 81 26.24 6.81 -9.15
C ALA A 81 27.34 7.61 -9.88
N ARG A 82 26.96 8.41 -10.88
CA ARG A 82 27.91 9.30 -11.57
C ARG A 82 28.38 10.45 -10.68
N ASP A 83 27.44 11.14 -10.04
CA ASP A 83 27.72 12.38 -9.31
C ASP A 83 28.47 12.13 -7.99
N GLN A 84 28.11 11.06 -7.26
CA GLN A 84 28.65 10.80 -5.92
C GLN A 84 29.74 9.74 -5.91
N LEU A 85 29.64 8.74 -6.78
CA LEU A 85 30.55 7.59 -6.77
C LEU A 85 31.56 7.64 -7.94
N GLY A 86 31.43 8.59 -8.87
CA GLY A 86 32.27 8.67 -10.06
C GLY A 86 32.17 7.43 -10.94
N MET A 87 31.09 6.65 -10.79
CA MET A 87 30.90 5.41 -11.53
C MET A 87 30.39 5.69 -12.93
N THR A 88 30.98 5.02 -13.92
CA THR A 88 30.61 5.14 -15.34
C THR A 88 30.04 3.81 -15.87
N LYS A 89 29.24 3.85 -16.94
CA LYS A 89 28.73 2.62 -17.55
C LYS A 89 29.86 1.90 -18.30
N PRO A 90 29.78 0.55 -18.45
CA PRO A 90 30.72 -0.18 -19.29
C PRO A 90 30.72 0.39 -20.72
N GLY A 91 31.88 0.84 -21.20
CA GLY A 91 32.03 1.49 -22.51
C GLY A 91 32.13 3.02 -22.48
N ASP A 92 31.86 3.67 -21.34
CA ASP A 92 32.09 5.12 -21.16
C ASP A 92 33.60 5.41 -20.98
N VAL A 93 34.09 6.53 -21.53
CA VAL A 93 35.48 6.98 -21.38
C VAL A 93 35.56 7.96 -20.20
N SER A 94 36.25 7.56 -19.12
CA SER A 94 36.49 8.44 -17.97
C SER A 94 37.59 9.46 -18.28
N LEU A 95 37.22 10.74 -18.43
CA LEU A 95 38.18 11.83 -18.53
C LEU A 95 38.59 12.29 -17.12
N PHE A 96 39.87 12.12 -16.79
CA PHE A 96 40.48 12.75 -15.64
C PHE A 96 41.17 14.04 -16.09
N ILE A 97 40.71 15.18 -15.60
CA ILE A 97 41.39 16.46 -15.82
C ILE A 97 42.62 16.46 -14.92
N VAL A 98 43.78 16.15 -15.48
CA VAL A 98 45.06 16.33 -14.81
C VAL A 98 45.40 17.81 -14.88
N PRO A 99 45.59 18.50 -13.74
CA PRO A 99 46.08 19.88 -13.75
C PRO A 99 47.47 19.88 -14.38
N ASP A 100 47.58 20.46 -15.57
CA ASP A 100 48.86 20.65 -16.22
C ASP A 100 49.63 21.75 -15.47
N ALA A 101 50.74 21.38 -14.84
CA ALA A 101 51.61 22.30 -14.12
C ALA A 101 52.29 23.32 -15.05
N ASN A 102 52.31 23.05 -16.36
CA ASN A 102 52.79 23.93 -17.42
C ASN A 102 51.67 24.52 -18.26
N ALA A 103 50.40 24.33 -17.88
CA ALA A 103 49.32 25.08 -18.51
C ALA A 103 49.66 26.57 -18.37
N PRO A 104 49.59 27.36 -19.47
CA PRO A 104 49.71 28.79 -19.34
C PRO A 104 48.71 29.19 -18.27
N LYS A 105 49.23 29.75 -17.18
CA LYS A 105 48.40 30.31 -16.11
C LYS A 105 47.51 31.29 -16.82
N VAL A 106 46.27 30.88 -17.07
CA VAL A 106 45.23 31.78 -17.53
C VAL A 106 45.09 32.68 -16.33
N GLU A 107 45.83 33.80 -16.35
CA GLU A 107 45.50 34.96 -15.58
C GLU A 107 43.99 35.08 -15.71
N PRO A 108 43.25 35.07 -14.59
CA PRO A 108 41.81 35.27 -14.64
C PRO A 108 41.61 36.42 -15.59
N SER A 109 41.06 36.12 -16.77
CA SER A 109 40.74 37.15 -17.73
C SER A 109 39.87 38.07 -16.91
N VAL A 110 40.35 39.30 -16.73
CA VAL A 110 39.63 40.38 -16.05
C VAL A 110 38.18 40.17 -16.46
N PRO A 111 37.28 39.84 -15.52
CA PRO A 111 35.92 39.55 -15.89
C PRO A 111 35.50 40.74 -16.75
N LEU A 112 35.17 40.48 -18.03
CA LEU A 112 34.43 41.42 -18.87
C LEU A 112 33.50 42.11 -17.91
N PRO A 113 33.59 43.45 -17.73
CA PRO A 113 32.98 44.13 -16.60
C PRO A 113 31.60 43.55 -16.51
N HIS A 114 31.42 42.69 -15.50
CA HIS A 114 30.10 42.31 -15.10
C HIS A 114 29.52 43.68 -14.88
N ARG A 115 28.48 44.02 -15.62
CA ARG A 115 27.74 45.23 -15.38
C ARG A 115 27.27 45.05 -13.95
N GLU A 116 28.12 45.49 -13.01
CA GLU A 116 27.83 45.63 -11.63
C GLU A 116 26.67 46.59 -11.73
N ARG A 117 25.46 46.02 -11.61
CA ARG A 117 24.37 46.79 -11.08
C ARG A 117 24.88 47.18 -9.72
N LYS A 118 25.56 48.33 -9.68
CA LYS A 118 25.64 49.18 -8.51
C LYS A 118 24.27 49.04 -7.86
N PRO A 119 24.17 48.55 -6.60
CA PRO A 119 22.91 48.61 -5.93
C PRO A 119 22.55 50.09 -5.99
N VAL A 120 21.57 50.42 -6.82
CA VAL A 120 20.91 51.70 -6.73
C VAL A 120 20.50 51.71 -5.27
N ALA A 121 21.05 52.64 -4.50
CA ALA A 121 20.49 53.00 -3.22
C ALA A 121 19.08 53.50 -3.52
N ALA A 122 18.18 52.54 -3.71
CA ALA A 122 16.79 52.75 -3.99
C ALA A 122 16.20 52.99 -2.61
N ALA A 123 15.82 54.25 -2.38
CA ALA A 123 14.84 54.65 -1.39
C ALA A 123 13.78 53.55 -1.20
N PRO A 124 13.24 53.34 0.02
CA PRO A 124 12.51 52.13 0.39
C PRO A 124 11.40 51.82 -0.60
N ALA A 125 11.73 50.99 -1.59
CA ALA A 125 10.80 50.50 -2.57
C ALA A 125 9.90 49.56 -1.80
N GLN A 126 8.60 49.82 -1.88
CA GLN A 126 7.56 49.10 -1.15
C GLN A 126 7.83 47.59 -1.14
N PRO A 127 7.56 46.90 -0.02
CA PRO A 127 7.84 45.49 0.11
C PRO A 127 7.21 44.72 -1.05
N VAL A 128 7.93 43.72 -1.58
CA VAL A 128 7.66 43.04 -2.85
C VAL A 128 6.20 42.61 -3.00
N TRP A 129 5.55 42.15 -1.91
CA TRP A 129 4.13 41.74 -1.93
C TRP A 129 3.17 42.85 -2.39
N ARG A 130 3.48 44.11 -2.10
CA ARG A 130 2.64 45.26 -2.44
C ARG A 130 2.70 45.60 -3.93
N GLN A 131 3.83 45.26 -4.58
CA GLN A 131 3.99 45.38 -6.04
C GLN A 131 3.12 44.35 -6.78
N TRP A 132 3.01 43.13 -6.23
CA TRP A 132 2.15 42.09 -6.81
C TRP A 132 0.67 42.44 -6.73
N VAL A 133 0.21 43.05 -5.62
CA VAL A 133 -1.20 43.44 -5.47
C VAL A 133 -1.63 44.44 -6.56
N ALA A 134 -0.80 45.42 -6.89
CA ALA A 134 -1.10 46.42 -7.93
C ALA A 134 -1.20 45.82 -9.35
N ILE A 135 -0.56 44.67 -9.61
CA ILE A 135 -0.68 43.97 -10.90
C ILE A 135 -2.01 43.21 -11.00
N PHE A 136 -2.50 42.67 -9.88
CA PHE A 136 -3.67 41.80 -9.87
C PHE A 136 -4.99 42.49 -9.50
N LEU A 137 -4.94 43.69 -8.90
CA LEU A 137 -6.10 44.51 -8.61
C LEU A 137 -5.82 45.97 -9.04
N PRO A 138 -6.34 46.42 -10.21
CA PRO A 138 -6.19 47.80 -10.67
C PRO A 138 -7.01 48.80 -9.86
#